data_AF-A0AAW6K0B6-F1
#
_entry.id   AF-A0AAW6K0B6-F1
#
_cell.length_a   1.000
_cell.length_b   1.000
_cell.length_c   1.000
_cell.angle_alpha   90.00
_cell.angle_beta   90.00
_cell.angle_gamma   90.00
#
_symmetry.space_group_name_H-M   'P 1'
#
loop_
_entity.id
_entity.type
_entity.pdbx_description
1 polymer ?
#
loop_
_entity_poly.entity_id
_entity_poly.type
_entity_poly.pdbx_seq_one_letter_code
_entity_poly.pdbx_strand_id
1 'polypeptide(L)'
;RFIVVTDIATFDYEKLQFYEIKCTRLDDQDSVDKAFAVGAVDYITKPIHWGVLKQRVRRLLQMHWTMKELQYKIEQEQLVSKITQKIRTSLNLELILSTTVIEVRKLLKTDRVIVYRFRADGSGYVIVESVSPEWDCMLGRIFHDTYFFDKFERCGYKYRQNNIYVIEDIDHAGLSPCHINLLTELQAKANLVVPIEQENNIWGLLVVYECSNPRKWAKSDIDLLTQLTNPLVMAIKQAELYQQLEAANQKLQQLASIDSLTQIPNRRSFDEVLEREWQRLEREQAPLSLIHSSNLLCQKFRFVISI
;
A
#
# COMPACT_ATOMS: atom_id res chain seq x y z
N ARG A 1 12.41 -29.97 9.06
CA ARG A 1 13.61 -29.92 9.94
C ARG A 1 13.51 -31.12 10.88
N PHE A 2 14.52 -32.00 10.88
CA PHE A 2 14.39 -33.43 11.21
C PHE A 2 14.92 -33.79 12.62
N ILE A 3 14.33 -34.82 13.24
CA ILE A 3 14.88 -35.55 14.40
C ILE A 3 15.41 -36.88 13.87
N VAL A 4 16.71 -37.15 14.01
CA VAL A 4 17.39 -38.26 13.33
C VAL A 4 17.73 -39.39 14.26
N VAL A 5 17.73 -40.57 13.65
CA VAL A 5 18.26 -41.86 14.08
C VAL A 5 18.53 -42.76 12.88
N THR A 6 19.39 -43.76 13.10
CA THR A 6 19.58 -44.96 12.28
C THR A 6 19.23 -46.31 12.96
N ASP A 7 18.77 -47.26 12.13
CA ASP A 7 19.33 -48.61 12.05
C ASP A 7 19.72 -48.78 10.57
N ILE A 8 20.99 -49.07 10.26
CA ILE A 8 21.53 -48.96 8.90
C ILE A 8 21.09 -50.18 8.07
N ALA A 9 20.25 -49.96 7.05
CA ALA A 9 20.34 -50.65 5.76
C ALA A 9 19.59 -49.85 4.67
N THR A 10 20.36 -49.13 3.84
CA THR A 10 20.05 -48.63 2.48
C THR A 10 18.72 -47.93 2.24
N PHE A 11 18.73 -46.59 2.17
CA PHE A 11 17.68 -45.82 1.50
C PHE A 11 18.24 -44.58 0.81
N ASP A 12 17.71 -44.27 -0.38
CA ASP A 12 18.15 -43.22 -1.30
C ASP A 12 17.71 -41.81 -0.84
N TYR A 13 18.62 -40.83 -0.94
CA TYR A 13 18.62 -39.61 -0.11
C TYR A 13 18.08 -38.33 -0.78
N GLU A 14 17.56 -38.39 -2.02
CA GLU A 14 17.35 -37.15 -2.80
C GLU A 14 15.96 -36.53 -2.80
N LYS A 15 14.93 -37.16 -2.23
CA LYS A 15 13.57 -36.58 -2.26
C LYS A 15 12.82 -36.94 -1.00
N LEU A 16 12.60 -35.99 -0.08
CA LEU A 16 11.38 -35.88 0.75
C LEU A 16 11.46 -34.68 1.73
N GLN A 17 10.56 -33.71 1.56
CA GLN A 17 10.33 -32.56 2.45
C GLN A 17 9.20 -32.84 3.46
N PHE A 18 9.31 -33.89 4.29
CA PHE A 18 8.36 -34.10 5.39
C PHE A 18 9.07 -34.45 6.71
N TYR A 19 8.45 -34.09 7.84
CA TYR A 19 8.99 -34.24 9.19
C TYR A 19 9.10 -35.72 9.58
N GLU A 20 10.24 -36.34 9.28
CA GLU A 20 10.55 -37.70 9.72
C GLU A 20 11.20 -37.70 11.11
N ILE A 21 10.72 -38.58 12.00
CA ILE A 21 11.31 -38.89 13.30
C ILE A 21 11.94 -40.27 13.21
N LYS A 22 13.18 -40.43 13.63
CA LYS A 22 13.84 -41.74 13.68
C LYS A 22 14.23 -42.05 15.19
N CYS A 23 14.47 -43.32 15.64
CA CYS A 23 15.02 -43.84 16.98
C CYS A 23 16.29 -44.85 17.11
N THR A 24 17.50 -44.52 17.66
CA THR A 24 18.83 -45.22 17.52
C THR A 24 19.11 -46.25 18.60
N ARG A 25 20.08 -47.15 18.40
CA ARG A 25 20.58 -48.07 19.44
C ARG A 25 21.55 -47.36 20.40
N LEU A 26 21.64 -47.86 21.64
CA LEU A 26 22.09 -47.14 22.85
C LEU A 26 23.54 -46.58 22.83
N ASP A 27 24.46 -47.05 21.97
CA ASP A 27 25.90 -46.74 22.07
C ASP A 27 26.64 -46.49 20.73
N ASP A 28 25.95 -46.11 19.64
CA ASP A 28 26.59 -45.86 18.34
C ASP A 28 26.88 -44.37 18.11
N GLN A 29 28.01 -43.90 18.65
CA GLN A 29 28.47 -42.52 18.54
C GLN A 29 28.70 -42.11 17.06
N ASP A 30 29.23 -43.00 16.24
CA ASP A 30 29.48 -42.76 14.81
C ASP A 30 28.17 -42.48 14.05
N SER A 31 27.09 -43.19 14.38
CA SER A 31 25.76 -42.92 13.82
C SER A 31 25.20 -41.57 14.25
N VAL A 32 25.45 -41.15 15.49
CA VAL A 32 25.01 -39.84 16.01
C VAL A 32 25.78 -38.71 15.30
N ASP A 33 27.09 -38.85 15.16
CA ASP A 33 27.93 -37.85 14.49
C ASP A 33 27.58 -37.73 13.00
N LYS A 34 27.36 -38.86 12.31
CA LYS A 34 26.87 -38.86 10.91
C LYS A 34 25.50 -38.21 10.79
N ALA A 35 24.58 -38.47 11.72
CA ALA A 35 23.26 -37.86 11.74
C ALA A 35 23.34 -36.32 11.83
N PHE A 36 24.18 -35.78 12.71
CA PHE A 36 24.38 -34.34 12.81
C PHE A 36 25.12 -33.76 11.59
N ALA A 37 26.09 -34.48 11.03
CA ALA A 37 26.80 -34.08 9.81
C ALA A 37 25.86 -33.92 8.60
N VAL A 38 24.75 -34.67 8.54
CA VAL A 38 23.72 -34.53 7.50
C VAL A 38 22.55 -33.61 7.88
N GLY A 39 22.66 -32.87 8.99
CA GLY A 39 21.72 -31.81 9.38
C GLY A 39 20.60 -32.21 10.35
N ALA A 40 20.76 -33.29 11.12
CA ALA A 40 19.88 -33.59 12.25
C ALA A 40 19.82 -32.42 13.25
N VAL A 41 18.65 -32.17 13.81
CA VAL A 41 18.49 -31.18 14.90
C VAL A 41 18.55 -31.83 16.28
N ASP A 42 18.18 -33.11 16.37
CA ASP A 42 18.08 -33.85 17.64
C ASP A 42 18.12 -35.37 17.36
N TYR A 43 18.43 -36.20 18.37
CA TYR A 43 18.44 -37.68 18.27
C TYR A 43 17.88 -38.36 19.53
N ILE A 44 17.30 -39.56 19.41
CA ILE A 44 16.73 -40.29 20.56
C ILE A 44 17.21 -41.75 20.59
N THR A 45 17.76 -42.16 21.73
CA THR A 45 18.21 -43.54 21.97
C THR A 45 17.04 -44.46 22.33
N LYS A 46 17.15 -45.73 21.95
CA LYS A 46 16.27 -46.84 22.35
C LYS A 46 16.77 -47.47 23.65
N PRO A 47 15.88 -48.02 24.50
CA PRO A 47 14.42 -48.03 24.34
C PRO A 47 13.81 -46.63 24.50
N ILE A 48 12.80 -46.30 23.69
CA ILE A 48 12.25 -44.94 23.60
C ILE A 48 11.60 -44.55 24.94
N HIS A 49 12.10 -43.48 25.55
CA HIS A 49 11.45 -42.88 26.71
C HIS A 49 10.38 -41.85 26.27
N TRP A 50 9.11 -42.26 26.27
CA TRP A 50 7.99 -41.45 25.78
C TRP A 50 7.88 -40.07 26.42
N GLY A 51 8.18 -39.95 27.72
CA GLY A 51 8.19 -38.65 28.40
C GLY A 51 9.24 -37.68 27.84
N VAL A 52 10.41 -38.19 27.41
CA VAL A 52 11.50 -37.39 26.86
C VAL A 52 11.20 -37.03 25.41
N LEU A 53 10.74 -37.98 24.59
CA LEU A 53 10.31 -37.72 23.21
C LEU A 53 9.20 -36.66 23.16
N LYS A 54 8.18 -36.76 24.04
CA LYS A 54 7.09 -35.78 24.11
C LYS A 54 7.61 -34.37 24.36
N GLN A 55 8.54 -34.20 25.29
CA GLN A 55 9.12 -32.88 25.59
C GLN A 55 9.98 -32.35 24.44
N ARG A 56 10.76 -33.21 23.78
CA ARG A 56 11.59 -32.81 22.62
C ARG A 56 10.74 -32.38 21.43
N VAL A 57 9.70 -33.15 21.09
CA VAL A 57 8.74 -32.78 20.04
C VAL A 57 8.06 -31.45 20.39
N ARG A 58 7.62 -31.28 21.65
CA ARG A 58 6.99 -30.04 22.10
C ARG A 58 7.92 -28.83 21.96
N ARG A 59 9.20 -28.97 22.36
CA ARG A 59 10.24 -27.95 22.20
C ARG A 59 10.48 -27.60 20.74
N LEU A 60 10.58 -28.60 19.86
CA LEU A 60 10.82 -28.38 18.43
C LEU A 60 9.65 -27.72 17.73
N LEU A 61 8.41 -28.12 18.07
CA LEU A 61 7.21 -27.44 17.61
C LEU A 61 7.19 -25.99 18.11
N GLN A 62 7.45 -25.75 19.40
CA GLN A 62 7.49 -24.40 19.95
C GLN A 62 8.54 -23.53 19.24
N MET A 63 9.76 -24.04 19.06
CA MET A 63 10.81 -23.34 18.32
C MET A 63 10.39 -23.05 16.87
N HIS A 64 9.74 -23.99 16.19
CA HIS A 64 9.25 -23.79 14.82
C HIS A 64 8.19 -22.69 14.75
N TRP A 65 7.19 -22.72 15.64
CA TRP A 65 6.15 -21.69 15.70
C TRP A 65 6.73 -20.32 16.03
N THR A 66 7.63 -20.23 17.01
CA THR A 66 8.32 -18.98 17.37
C THR A 66 9.17 -18.45 16.22
N MET A 67 9.90 -19.31 15.50
CA MET A 67 10.67 -18.88 14.31
C MET A 67 9.75 -18.34 13.22
N LYS A 68 8.62 -19.01 12.96
CA LYS A 68 7.64 -18.58 11.96
C LYS A 68 7.01 -17.24 12.32
N GLU A 69 6.65 -17.06 13.60
CA GLU A 69 6.12 -15.78 14.11
C GLU A 69 7.16 -14.66 13.98
N LEU A 70 8.42 -14.92 14.32
CA LEU A 70 9.51 -13.95 14.18
C LEU A 70 9.74 -13.56 12.72
N GLN A 71 9.76 -14.53 11.79
CA GLN A 71 9.89 -14.26 10.37
C GLN A 71 8.77 -13.36 9.86
N TYR A 72 7.53 -13.67 10.23
CA TYR A 72 6.38 -12.86 9.84
C TYR A 72 6.46 -11.44 10.41
N LYS A 73 6.91 -11.25 11.67
CA LYS A 73 7.16 -9.91 12.23
C LYS A 73 8.24 -9.14 11.46
N ILE A 74 9.33 -9.79 11.07
CA ILE A 74 10.39 -9.17 10.26
C ILE A 74 9.84 -8.70 8.91
N GLU A 75 9.01 -9.52 8.24
CA GLU A 75 8.37 -9.15 6.97
C GLU A 75 7.46 -7.92 7.12
N GLN A 76 6.70 -7.83 8.22
CA GLN A 76 5.88 -6.67 8.54
C GLN A 76 6.72 -5.39 8.71
N GLU A 77 7.77 -5.44 9.53
CA GLU A 77 8.66 -4.30 9.77
C GLU A 77 9.37 -3.84 8.48
N GLN A 78 9.81 -4.80 7.66
CA GLN A 78 10.41 -4.51 6.36
C GLN A 78 9.42 -3.81 5.42
N LEU A 79 8.15 -4.23 5.40
CA LEU A 79 7.12 -3.57 4.61
C LEU A 79 6.90 -2.12 5.07
N VAL A 80 6.69 -1.90 6.36
CA VAL A 80 6.49 -0.55 6.92
C VAL A 80 7.70 0.35 6.61
N SER A 81 8.91 -0.16 6.76
CA SER A 81 10.15 0.57 6.43
C SER A 81 10.23 0.92 4.94
N LYS A 82 9.93 -0.05 4.05
CA LYS A 82 9.93 0.15 2.59
C LYS A 82 8.93 1.22 2.16
N ILE A 83 7.72 1.20 2.70
CA ILE A 83 6.69 2.23 2.41
C ILE A 83 7.15 3.59 2.93
N THR A 84 7.65 3.65 4.16
CA THR A 84 8.19 4.88 4.76
C THR A 84 9.33 5.48 3.92
N GLN A 85 10.23 4.65 3.40
CA GLN A 85 11.31 5.10 2.53
C GLN A 85 10.78 5.68 1.21
N LYS A 86 9.78 5.04 0.59
CA LYS A 86 9.15 5.57 -0.65
C LYS A 86 8.49 6.93 -0.45
N ILE A 87 7.89 7.16 0.71
CA ILE A 87 7.30 8.45 1.07
C ILE A 87 8.38 9.54 1.21
N ARG A 88 9.54 9.18 1.77
CA ARG A 88 10.67 10.12 1.88
C ARG A 88 11.29 10.48 0.53
N THR A 89 11.25 9.59 -0.45
CA THR A 89 11.94 9.77 -1.74
C THR A 89 11.03 10.23 -2.88
N SER A 90 9.71 10.19 -2.71
CA SER A 90 8.75 10.58 -3.74
C SER A 90 7.58 11.36 -3.15
N LEU A 91 7.11 12.35 -3.90
CA LEU A 91 5.88 13.10 -3.61
C LEU A 91 4.68 12.56 -4.39
N ASN A 92 4.85 11.50 -5.18
CA ASN A 92 3.78 10.94 -5.99
C ASN A 92 2.88 10.05 -5.13
N LEU A 93 1.78 10.63 -4.66
CA LEU A 93 0.79 9.94 -3.82
C LEU A 93 0.22 8.68 -4.48
N GLU A 94 -0.07 8.72 -5.78
CA GLU A 94 -0.62 7.59 -6.51
C GLU A 94 0.36 6.41 -6.55
N LEU A 95 1.65 6.68 -6.75
CA LEU A 95 2.71 5.67 -6.72
C LEU A 95 2.88 5.06 -5.32
N ILE A 96 2.78 5.88 -4.27
CA ILE A 96 2.89 5.43 -2.88
C ILE A 96 1.70 4.52 -2.52
N LEU A 97 0.48 4.96 -2.80
CA LEU A 97 -0.73 4.20 -2.51
C LEU A 97 -0.77 2.89 -3.32
N SER A 98 -0.47 2.94 -4.62
CA SER A 98 -0.44 1.74 -5.50
C SER A 98 0.59 0.72 -5.04
N THR A 99 1.80 1.17 -4.66
CA THR A 99 2.80 0.27 -4.07
C THR A 99 2.26 -0.37 -2.79
N THR A 100 1.63 0.43 -1.93
CA THR A 100 1.13 -0.07 -0.64
C THR A 100 0.11 -1.18 -0.82
N VAL A 101 -0.90 -0.98 -1.67
CA VAL A 101 -1.93 -2.02 -1.90
C VAL A 101 -1.35 -3.30 -2.52
N ILE A 102 -0.35 -3.18 -3.41
CA ILE A 102 0.33 -4.34 -4.01
C ILE A 102 1.08 -5.15 -2.95
N GLU A 103 1.85 -4.49 -2.10
CA GLU A 103 2.69 -5.16 -1.11
C GLU A 103 1.84 -5.76 0.02
N VAL A 104 0.78 -5.06 0.47
CA VAL A 104 -0.17 -5.57 1.45
C VAL A 104 -0.87 -6.83 0.93
N ARG A 105 -1.34 -6.82 -0.33
CA ARG A 105 -1.99 -7.99 -0.93
C ARG A 105 -1.07 -9.20 -0.94
N LYS A 106 0.20 -9.01 -1.33
CA LYS A 106 1.22 -10.08 -1.36
C LYS A 106 1.53 -10.63 0.02
N LEU A 107 1.71 -9.76 1.02
CA LEU A 107 2.07 -10.16 2.37
C LEU A 107 0.93 -10.90 3.07
N LEU A 108 -0.30 -10.38 2.94
CA LEU A 108 -1.49 -10.99 3.53
C LEU A 108 -2.03 -12.18 2.73
N LYS A 109 -1.58 -12.36 1.48
CA LYS A 109 -2.09 -13.37 0.54
C LYS A 109 -3.61 -13.30 0.47
N THR A 110 -4.10 -12.15 0.05
CA THR A 110 -5.54 -11.84 -0.09
C THR A 110 -5.89 -11.61 -1.54
N ASP A 111 -7.19 -11.65 -1.83
CA ASP A 111 -7.69 -11.47 -3.20
C ASP A 111 -7.64 -10.02 -3.66
N ARG A 112 -8.00 -9.07 -2.78
CA ARG A 112 -8.07 -7.65 -3.16
C ARG A 112 -7.68 -6.75 -2.00
N VAL A 113 -6.94 -5.69 -2.33
CA VAL A 113 -6.66 -4.57 -1.44
C VAL A 113 -6.93 -3.27 -2.18
N ILE A 114 -7.69 -2.37 -1.57
CA ILE A 114 -8.02 -1.06 -2.15
C ILE A 114 -7.70 0.07 -1.17
N VAL A 115 -7.49 1.25 -1.73
CA VAL A 115 -7.67 2.49 -1.00
C VAL A 115 -8.92 3.16 -1.54
N TYR A 116 -9.86 3.43 -0.65
CA TYR A 116 -11.09 4.15 -0.95
C TYR A 116 -10.96 5.59 -0.45
N ARG A 117 -11.25 6.57 -1.30
CA ARG A 117 -11.17 7.99 -0.96
C ARG A 117 -12.56 8.60 -0.86
N PHE A 118 -12.82 9.30 0.24
CA PHE A 118 -14.06 10.06 0.39
C PHE A 118 -14.03 11.38 -0.36
N ARG A 119 -15.21 11.80 -0.82
CA ARG A 119 -15.47 13.13 -1.37
C ARG A 119 -16.30 13.95 -0.39
N ALA A 120 -16.29 15.27 -0.59
CA ALA A 120 -17.03 16.20 0.28
C ALA A 120 -18.56 16.01 0.21
N ASP A 121 -19.08 15.47 -0.89
CA ASP A 121 -20.51 15.14 -1.07
C ASP A 121 -20.91 13.83 -0.37
N GLY A 122 -19.93 13.12 0.20
CA GLY A 122 -20.12 11.86 0.90
C GLY A 122 -20.14 10.60 0.06
N SER A 123 -20.01 10.74 -1.27
CA SER A 123 -19.60 9.62 -2.11
C SER A 123 -18.13 9.29 -1.87
N GLY A 124 -17.67 8.16 -2.37
CA GLY A 124 -16.25 7.89 -2.48
C GLY A 124 -15.95 7.00 -3.66
N TYR A 125 -14.66 6.82 -3.91
CA TYR A 125 -14.20 6.07 -5.06
C TYR A 125 -12.91 5.33 -4.75
N VAL A 126 -12.68 4.25 -5.49
CA VAL A 126 -11.43 3.48 -5.39
C VAL A 126 -10.32 4.24 -6.11
N ILE A 127 -9.39 4.81 -5.35
CA ILE A 127 -8.27 5.58 -5.92
C ILE A 127 -7.14 4.67 -6.41
N VAL A 128 -6.88 3.57 -5.71
CA VAL A 128 -5.93 2.53 -6.12
C VAL A 128 -6.44 1.15 -5.71
N GLU A 129 -6.04 0.14 -6.46
CA GLU A 129 -6.43 -1.25 -6.24
C GLU A 129 -5.26 -2.19 -6.57
N SER A 130 -5.13 -3.27 -5.79
CA SER A 130 -4.46 -4.50 -6.20
C SER A 130 -5.45 -5.65 -6.07
N VAL A 131 -5.66 -6.39 -7.14
CA VAL A 131 -6.65 -7.47 -7.22
C VAL A 131 -6.06 -8.69 -7.92
N SER A 132 -6.50 -9.89 -7.56
CA SER A 132 -6.14 -11.12 -8.26
C SER A 132 -6.87 -11.21 -9.62
N PRO A 133 -6.27 -11.84 -10.66
CA PRO A 133 -6.84 -11.87 -12.01
C PRO A 133 -8.22 -12.51 -12.11
N GLU A 134 -8.61 -13.31 -11.12
CA GLU A 134 -9.90 -14.01 -11.07
C GLU A 134 -11.08 -13.10 -10.74
N TRP A 135 -10.83 -11.86 -10.28
CA TRP A 135 -11.86 -10.95 -9.79
C TRP A 135 -11.91 -9.65 -10.59
N ASP A 136 -13.09 -9.03 -10.61
CA ASP A 136 -13.32 -7.82 -11.39
C ASP A 136 -12.54 -6.62 -10.85
N CYS A 137 -12.08 -5.73 -11.74
CA CYS A 137 -11.43 -4.49 -11.36
C CYS A 137 -12.47 -3.45 -10.89
N MET A 138 -12.23 -2.88 -9.70
CA MET A 138 -13.06 -1.86 -9.06
C MET A 138 -12.44 -0.45 -9.12
N LEU A 139 -11.23 -0.31 -9.67
CA LEU A 139 -10.53 0.97 -9.81
C LEU A 139 -11.39 2.06 -10.45
N GLY A 140 -11.44 3.23 -9.82
CA GLY A 140 -12.17 4.40 -10.31
C GLY A 140 -13.69 4.32 -10.17
N ARG A 141 -14.26 3.18 -9.76
CA ARG A 141 -15.70 3.08 -9.50
C ARG A 141 -16.07 3.98 -8.32
N ILE A 142 -17.18 4.69 -8.49
CA ILE A 142 -17.77 5.54 -7.46
C ILE A 142 -18.82 4.70 -6.75
N PHE A 143 -18.71 4.62 -5.43
CA PHE A 143 -19.69 3.96 -4.59
C PHE A 143 -20.37 5.02 -3.74
N HIS A 144 -21.69 4.94 -3.67
CA HIS A 144 -22.44 5.64 -2.64
C HIS A 144 -22.49 4.72 -1.44
N ASP A 145 -21.43 4.77 -0.63
CA ASP A 145 -21.42 4.05 0.62
C ASP A 145 -22.41 4.72 1.58
N THR A 146 -23.67 4.32 1.50
CA THR A 146 -24.75 4.82 2.38
C THR A 146 -24.45 4.55 3.87
N TYR A 147 -23.45 3.72 4.17
CA TYR A 147 -22.94 3.46 5.51
C TYR A 147 -22.26 4.68 6.16
N PHE A 148 -21.73 5.61 5.35
CA PHE A 148 -21.02 6.80 5.85
C PHE A 148 -21.93 8.04 5.96
N PHE A 149 -22.87 8.22 5.03
CA PHE A 149 -23.68 9.44 4.89
C PHE A 149 -25.19 9.24 5.08
N ASP A 150 -25.64 8.16 5.71
CA ASP A 150 -27.05 8.08 6.05
C ASP A 150 -27.39 8.99 7.25
N LYS A 151 -27.89 10.20 6.94
CA LYS A 151 -28.60 11.05 7.91
C LYS A 151 -29.82 10.32 8.52
N PHE A 152 -30.29 9.21 7.93
CA PHE A 152 -31.47 8.48 8.34
C PHE A 152 -31.21 7.16 9.09
N GLU A 153 -29.95 6.83 9.45
CA GLU A 153 -29.61 5.66 10.30
C GLU A 153 -30.15 4.29 9.81
N ARG A 154 -30.50 4.13 8.52
CA ARG A 154 -31.10 2.90 7.99
C ARG A 154 -30.09 1.78 7.81
N CYS A 155 -28.83 2.13 7.58
CA CYS A 155 -27.72 1.21 7.45
C CYS A 155 -26.68 1.56 8.54
N GLY A 156 -26.87 1.06 9.78
CA GLY A 156 -25.77 1.03 10.76
C GLY A 156 -24.57 0.33 10.09
N TYR A 157 -23.33 0.84 10.16
CA TYR A 157 -22.54 1.35 11.27
C TYR A 157 -21.67 2.53 10.79
N LYS A 158 -21.48 3.58 11.59
CA LYS A 158 -20.57 4.68 11.19
C LYS A 158 -19.12 4.26 11.43
N TYR A 159 -18.23 4.32 10.43
CA TYR A 159 -16.78 4.36 10.65
C TYR A 159 -16.49 5.53 11.60
N ARG A 160 -16.22 5.25 12.88
CA ARG A 160 -15.80 6.27 13.85
C ARG A 160 -14.29 6.29 13.93
N GLN A 161 -13.75 7.39 14.45
CA GLN A 161 -12.32 7.49 14.71
C GLN A 161 -11.82 6.26 15.46
N ASN A 162 -10.72 5.69 14.96
CA ASN A 162 -10.03 4.53 15.50
C ASN A 162 -10.83 3.22 15.50
N ASN A 163 -11.97 3.14 14.80
CA ASN A 163 -12.72 1.90 14.65
C ASN A 163 -12.23 1.12 13.44
N ILE A 164 -11.66 -0.05 13.71
CA ILE A 164 -11.33 -1.06 12.72
C ILE A 164 -12.54 -1.99 12.54
N TYR A 165 -12.90 -2.29 11.29
CA TYR A 165 -14.03 -3.16 10.99
C TYR A 165 -13.52 -4.48 10.45
N VAL A 166 -13.92 -5.56 11.12
CA VAL A 166 -13.50 -6.92 10.81
C VAL A 166 -14.74 -7.75 10.57
N ILE A 167 -14.91 -8.21 9.35
CA ILE A 167 -15.99 -9.09 8.92
C ILE A 167 -15.32 -10.36 8.41
N GLU A 168 -15.47 -11.45 9.18
CA GLU A 168 -14.89 -12.74 8.80
C GLU A 168 -15.74 -13.47 7.74
N ASP A 169 -17.05 -13.27 7.81
CA ASP A 169 -18.04 -13.87 6.91
C ASP A 169 -19.22 -12.91 6.72
N ILE A 170 -19.40 -12.41 5.50
CA ILE A 170 -20.47 -11.47 5.16
C ILE A 170 -21.85 -12.10 5.32
N ASP A 171 -21.99 -13.39 5.04
CA ASP A 171 -23.29 -14.08 5.07
C ASP A 171 -23.78 -14.31 6.52
N HIS A 172 -22.85 -14.30 7.50
CA HIS A 172 -23.14 -14.58 8.92
C HIS A 172 -22.86 -13.42 9.88
N ALA A 173 -22.38 -12.26 9.39
CA ALA A 173 -21.99 -11.13 10.24
C ALA A 173 -23.16 -10.27 10.77
N GLY A 174 -24.41 -10.61 10.44
CA GLY A 174 -25.58 -9.85 10.90
C GLY A 174 -25.66 -8.44 10.29
N LEU A 175 -25.13 -8.28 9.06
CA LEU A 175 -25.11 -7.01 8.35
C LEU A 175 -26.48 -6.64 7.80
N SER A 176 -26.68 -5.35 7.56
CA SER A 176 -27.89 -4.85 6.89
C SER A 176 -27.92 -5.29 5.42
N PRO A 177 -29.10 -5.51 4.82
CA PRO A 177 -29.21 -5.94 3.42
C PRO A 177 -28.54 -4.98 2.42
N CYS A 178 -28.59 -3.67 2.69
CA CYS A 178 -27.89 -2.67 1.88
C CYS A 178 -26.37 -2.91 1.85
N HIS A 179 -25.77 -3.26 2.99
CA HIS A 179 -24.33 -3.50 3.10
C HIS A 179 -23.95 -4.84 2.48
N ILE A 180 -24.78 -5.88 2.65
CA ILE A 180 -24.56 -7.18 1.99
C ILE A 180 -24.56 -7.00 0.47
N ASN A 181 -25.49 -6.22 -0.09
CA ASN A 181 -25.54 -5.96 -1.54
C ASN A 181 -24.27 -5.26 -2.03
N LEU A 182 -23.80 -4.21 -1.33
CA LEU A 182 -22.55 -3.52 -1.66
C LEU A 182 -21.35 -4.47 -1.64
N LEU A 183 -21.21 -5.29 -0.59
CA LEU A 183 -20.10 -6.23 -0.47
C LEU A 183 -20.19 -7.38 -1.51
N THR A 184 -21.41 -7.76 -1.88
CA THR A 184 -21.66 -8.74 -2.94
C THR A 184 -21.31 -8.19 -4.32
N GLU A 185 -21.61 -6.93 -4.62
CA GLU A 185 -21.14 -6.24 -5.83
C GLU A 185 -19.60 -6.18 -5.89
N LEU A 186 -18.96 -6.08 -4.72
CA LEU A 186 -17.52 -6.17 -4.56
C LEU A 186 -17.00 -7.62 -4.52
N GLN A 187 -17.85 -8.64 -4.73
CA GLN A 187 -17.49 -10.06 -4.72
C GLN A 187 -16.80 -10.52 -3.42
N ALA A 188 -17.00 -9.79 -2.32
CA ALA A 188 -16.34 -10.07 -1.05
C ALA A 188 -17.07 -11.18 -0.27
N LYS A 189 -16.29 -12.01 0.43
CA LYS A 189 -16.74 -12.98 1.45
C LYS A 189 -16.25 -12.64 2.86
N ALA A 190 -15.08 -12.01 2.95
CA ALA A 190 -14.59 -11.39 4.18
C ALA A 190 -14.05 -9.99 3.88
N ASN A 191 -14.06 -9.12 4.89
CA ASN A 191 -13.68 -7.73 4.75
C ASN A 191 -12.94 -7.22 6.01
N LEU A 192 -11.79 -6.60 5.83
CA LEU A 192 -11.05 -5.90 6.86
C LEU A 192 -10.83 -4.46 6.43
N VAL A 193 -11.32 -3.52 7.24
CA VAL A 193 -11.28 -2.09 6.93
C VAL A 193 -10.60 -1.32 8.05
N VAL A 194 -9.61 -0.51 7.67
CA VAL A 194 -8.94 0.43 8.58
C VAL A 194 -9.09 1.85 8.04
N PRO A 195 -9.56 2.82 8.86
CA PRO A 195 -9.69 4.20 8.43
C PRO A 195 -8.33 4.87 8.26
N ILE A 196 -8.21 5.69 7.22
CA ILE A 196 -7.10 6.60 7.00
C ILE A 196 -7.56 7.97 7.47
N GLU A 197 -7.09 8.38 8.64
CA GLU A 197 -7.53 9.59 9.32
C GLU A 197 -6.56 10.74 9.09
N GLN A 198 -7.09 11.90 8.74
CA GLN A 198 -6.33 13.13 8.61
C GLN A 198 -6.91 14.16 9.57
N GLU A 199 -6.14 14.46 10.61
CA GLU A 199 -6.54 15.35 11.71
C GLU A 199 -7.83 14.83 12.38
N ASN A 200 -8.95 15.53 12.23
CA ASN A 200 -10.23 15.14 12.85
C ASN A 200 -11.23 14.53 11.86
N ASN A 201 -10.83 14.25 10.60
CA ASN A 201 -11.70 13.71 9.57
C ASN A 201 -11.13 12.43 8.96
N ILE A 202 -12.01 11.55 8.47
CA ILE A 202 -11.60 10.35 7.74
C ILE A 202 -11.36 10.76 6.28
N TRP A 203 -10.11 10.68 5.82
CA TRP A 203 -9.73 10.96 4.44
C TRP A 203 -10.18 9.82 3.50
N GLY A 204 -10.08 8.59 3.98
CA GLY A 204 -10.38 7.39 3.21
C GLY A 204 -10.31 6.12 4.04
N LEU A 205 -10.35 4.98 3.37
CA LEU A 205 -10.28 3.65 3.97
C LEU A 205 -9.19 2.84 3.27
N LEU A 206 -8.37 2.13 4.04
CA LEU A 206 -7.57 1.02 3.57
C LEU A 206 -8.39 -0.25 3.78
N VAL A 207 -8.74 -0.93 2.69
CA VAL A 207 -9.65 -2.08 2.74
C VAL A 207 -9.00 -3.31 2.11
N VAL A 208 -9.18 -4.44 2.77
CA VAL A 208 -8.71 -5.74 2.33
C VAL A 208 -9.91 -6.69 2.24
N TYR A 209 -10.08 -7.32 1.09
CA TYR A 209 -11.13 -8.29 0.85
C TYR A 209 -10.54 -9.68 0.62
N GLU A 210 -11.23 -10.68 1.14
CA GLU A 210 -11.15 -12.06 0.66
C GLU A 210 -12.42 -12.31 -0.14
N CYS A 211 -12.29 -12.68 -1.40
CA CYS A 211 -13.41 -12.92 -2.31
C CYS A 211 -13.73 -14.41 -2.43
N SER A 212 -12.71 -15.25 -2.27
CA SER A 212 -12.81 -16.70 -2.43
C SER A 212 -13.63 -17.37 -1.32
N ASN A 213 -13.37 -17.05 -0.06
CA ASN A 213 -13.93 -17.71 1.11
C ASN A 213 -14.04 -16.78 2.32
N PRO A 214 -14.87 -17.11 3.32
CA PRO A 214 -14.77 -16.49 4.64
C PRO A 214 -13.36 -16.62 5.23
N ARG A 215 -12.91 -15.60 5.94
CA ARG A 215 -11.54 -15.52 6.45
C ARG A 215 -11.51 -14.93 7.85
N LYS A 216 -10.87 -15.67 8.77
CA LYS A 216 -10.51 -15.15 10.08
C LYS A 216 -9.26 -14.29 9.99
N TRP A 217 -9.37 -13.05 10.42
CA TRP A 217 -8.27 -12.09 10.38
C TRP A 217 -7.42 -12.23 11.63
N ALA A 218 -6.11 -12.45 11.45
CA ALA A 218 -5.21 -12.52 12.59
C ALA A 218 -5.02 -11.11 13.19
N LYS A 219 -4.77 -11.03 14.51
CA LYS A 219 -4.45 -9.76 15.16
C LYS A 219 -3.27 -9.05 14.48
N SER A 220 -2.29 -9.83 14.03
CA SER A 220 -1.13 -9.30 13.34
C SER A 220 -1.47 -8.69 11.96
N ASP A 221 -2.49 -9.19 11.27
CA ASP A 221 -2.97 -8.59 10.01
C ASP A 221 -3.55 -7.19 10.30
N ILE A 222 -4.37 -7.09 11.36
CA ILE A 222 -4.95 -5.84 11.82
C ILE A 222 -3.87 -4.83 12.25
N ASP A 223 -2.90 -5.29 13.03
CA ASP A 223 -1.78 -4.47 13.51
C ASP A 223 -0.93 -3.95 12.35
N LEU A 224 -0.73 -4.76 11.29
CA LEU A 224 -0.01 -4.33 10.09
C LEU A 224 -0.73 -3.18 9.37
N LEU A 225 -2.02 -3.33 9.08
CA LEU A 225 -2.79 -2.28 8.41
C LEU A 225 -2.78 -0.99 9.24
N THR A 226 -2.94 -1.13 10.56
CA THR A 226 -2.91 0.00 11.50
C THR A 226 -1.54 0.67 11.54
N GLN A 227 -0.44 -0.08 11.43
CA GLN A 227 0.90 0.51 11.34
C GLN A 227 1.13 1.23 10.01
N LEU A 228 0.50 0.77 8.92
CA LEU A 228 0.60 1.38 7.60
C LEU A 228 -0.22 2.66 7.46
N THR A 229 -1.27 2.89 8.26
CA THR A 229 -2.06 4.13 8.16
C THR A 229 -1.21 5.35 8.48
N ASN A 230 -0.37 5.31 9.52
CA ASN A 230 0.50 6.43 9.91
C ASN A 230 1.37 6.98 8.76
N PRO A 231 2.21 6.16 8.10
CA PRO A 231 3.00 6.63 6.97
C PRO A 231 2.11 7.08 5.79
N LEU A 232 0.98 6.42 5.53
CA LEU A 232 0.05 6.85 4.48
C LEU A 232 -0.54 8.24 4.75
N VAL A 233 -0.95 8.53 5.99
CA VAL A 233 -1.45 9.84 6.40
C VAL A 233 -0.38 10.91 6.21
N MET A 234 0.87 10.62 6.56
CA MET A 234 1.98 11.54 6.31
C MET A 234 2.18 11.81 4.82
N ALA A 235 2.11 10.76 3.98
CA ALA A 235 2.25 10.88 2.53
C ALA A 235 1.15 11.73 1.90
N ILE A 236 -0.10 11.53 2.34
CA ILE A 236 -1.27 12.31 1.93
C ILE A 236 -1.06 13.79 2.30
N LYS A 237 -0.72 14.07 3.56
CA LYS A 237 -0.46 15.43 4.04
C LYS A 237 0.67 16.11 3.26
N GLN A 238 1.74 15.38 2.98
CA GLN A 238 2.88 15.88 2.22
C GLN A 238 2.51 16.22 0.77
N ALA A 239 1.72 15.36 0.12
CA ALA A 239 1.24 15.61 -1.24
C ALA A 239 0.31 16.84 -1.30
N GLU A 240 -0.58 17.02 -0.33
CA GLU A 240 -1.48 18.18 -0.26
C GLU A 240 -0.71 19.48 -0.01
N LEU A 241 0.25 19.49 0.92
CA LEU A 241 1.11 20.66 1.15
C LEU A 241 1.92 21.04 -0.09
N TYR A 242 2.41 20.05 -0.83
CA TYR A 242 3.12 20.30 -2.08
C TYR A 242 2.22 20.95 -3.13
N GLN A 243 0.99 20.44 -3.30
CA GLN A 243 0.01 21.04 -4.22
C GLN A 243 -0.33 22.49 -3.84
N GLN A 244 -0.49 22.77 -2.54
CA GLN A 244 -0.73 24.14 -2.06
C GLN A 244 0.45 25.07 -2.34
N LEU A 245 1.68 24.59 -2.13
CA LEU A 245 2.89 25.34 -2.43
C LEU A 245 3.00 25.66 -3.93
N GLU A 246 2.72 24.68 -4.78
CA GLU A 246 2.74 24.86 -6.23
C GLU A 246 1.69 25.89 -6.68
N ALA A 247 0.45 25.77 -6.19
CA ALA A 247 -0.62 26.72 -6.49
C ALA A 247 -0.28 28.14 -6.00
N ALA A 248 0.31 28.27 -4.81
CA ALA A 248 0.74 29.56 -4.28
C ALA A 248 1.88 30.18 -5.11
N ASN A 249 2.86 29.37 -5.51
CA ASN A 249 3.95 29.81 -6.38
C ASN A 249 3.43 30.27 -7.75
N GLN A 250 2.50 29.53 -8.36
CA GLN A 250 1.87 29.94 -9.62
C GLN A 250 1.12 31.27 -9.47
N LYS A 251 0.40 31.46 -8.37
CA LYS A 251 -0.32 32.71 -8.09
C LYS A 251 0.64 33.88 -7.85
N LEU A 252 1.75 33.68 -7.15
CA LEU A 252 2.78 34.70 -6.95
C LEU A 252 3.46 35.07 -8.27
N GLN A 253 3.75 34.10 -9.14
CA GLN A 253 4.28 34.34 -10.48
C GLN A 253 3.28 35.16 -11.32
N GLN A 254 1.98 34.87 -11.24
CA GLN A 254 0.95 35.68 -11.91
C GLN A 254 0.91 37.12 -11.38
N LEU A 255 0.91 37.34 -10.07
CA LEU A 255 0.91 38.68 -9.50
C LEU A 255 2.20 39.46 -9.80
N ALA A 256 3.35 38.77 -9.82
CA ALA A 256 4.64 39.37 -10.16
C ALA A 256 4.81 39.61 -11.67
N SER A 257 3.93 39.06 -12.52
CA SER A 257 3.99 39.21 -13.97
C SER A 257 2.98 40.22 -14.52
N ILE A 258 2.05 40.70 -13.70
CA ILE A 258 0.99 41.63 -14.11
C ILE A 258 1.26 43.00 -13.48
N ASP A 259 1.05 44.07 -14.26
CA ASP A 259 1.05 45.44 -13.75
C ASP A 259 -0.27 45.74 -13.03
N SER A 260 -0.20 46.16 -11.76
CA SER A 260 -1.38 46.34 -10.89
C SER A 260 -2.38 47.38 -11.38
N LEU A 261 -1.94 48.39 -12.15
CA LEU A 261 -2.77 49.49 -12.62
C LEU A 261 -3.48 49.15 -13.92
N THR A 262 -2.82 48.39 -14.79
CA THR A 262 -3.29 48.14 -16.17
C THR A 262 -3.78 46.72 -16.41
N GLN A 263 -3.53 45.79 -15.46
CA GLN A 263 -3.88 44.37 -15.55
C GLN A 263 -3.31 43.66 -16.79
N ILE A 264 -2.30 44.25 -17.43
CA ILE A 264 -1.53 43.65 -18.53
C ILE A 264 -0.19 43.14 -18.00
N PRO A 265 0.50 42.23 -18.72
CA PRO A 265 1.84 41.79 -18.34
C PRO A 265 2.79 42.97 -18.15
N ASN A 266 3.53 42.98 -17.03
CA ASN A 266 4.48 44.03 -16.75
C ASN A 266 5.73 43.91 -17.62
N ARG A 267 6.57 44.95 -17.59
CA ARG A 267 7.77 45.03 -18.44
C ARG A 267 8.71 43.83 -18.28
N ARG A 268 8.88 43.33 -17.06
CA ARG A 268 9.71 42.16 -16.80
C ARG A 268 9.18 40.92 -17.52
N SER A 269 7.87 40.69 -17.47
CA SER A 269 7.25 39.57 -18.18
C SER A 269 7.27 39.73 -19.70
N PHE A 270 7.16 40.96 -20.19
CA PHE A 270 7.38 41.24 -21.61
C PHE A 270 8.80 40.88 -22.05
N ASP A 271 9.83 41.32 -21.30
CA ASP A 271 11.23 41.04 -21.62
C ASP A 271 11.52 39.52 -21.60
N GLU A 272 10.98 38.79 -20.61
CA GLU A 272 11.14 37.32 -20.49
C GLU A 272 10.45 36.54 -21.63
N VAL A 273 9.26 36.98 -22.07
CA VAL A 273 8.55 36.35 -23.20
C VAL A 273 9.23 36.69 -24.53
N LEU A 274 9.68 37.94 -24.69
CA LEU A 274 10.39 38.39 -25.88
C LEU A 274 11.64 37.55 -26.15
N GLU A 275 12.46 37.33 -25.12
CA GLU A 275 13.66 36.50 -25.22
C GLU A 275 13.34 35.04 -25.58
N ARG A 276 12.28 34.48 -24.98
CA ARG A 276 11.87 33.09 -25.23
C ARG A 276 11.36 32.89 -26.65
N GLU A 277 10.51 33.81 -27.14
CA GLU A 277 10.01 33.78 -28.51
C GLU A 277 11.12 34.06 -29.52
N TRP A 278 12.08 34.93 -29.19
CA TRP A 278 13.27 35.16 -30.00
C TRP A 278 14.03 33.86 -30.27
N GLN A 279 14.39 33.12 -29.22
CA GLN A 279 15.10 31.84 -29.34
C GLN A 279 14.28 30.72 -30.02
N ARG A 280 12.95 30.77 -29.93
CA ARG A 280 12.08 29.84 -30.65
C ARG A 280 12.08 30.15 -32.15
N LEU A 281 11.86 31.40 -32.51
CA LEU A 281 11.73 31.83 -33.90
C LEU A 281 13.06 31.84 -34.65
N GLU A 282 14.18 32.05 -33.95
CA GLU A 282 15.52 31.85 -34.50
C GLU A 282 15.74 30.40 -34.96
N ARG A 283 15.27 29.42 -34.19
CA ARG A 283 15.32 27.99 -34.57
C ARG A 283 14.36 27.65 -35.70
N GLU A 284 13.20 28.29 -35.74
CA GLU A 284 12.16 28.07 -36.76
C GLU A 284 12.38 28.90 -38.04
N GLN A 285 13.40 29.77 -38.08
CA GLN A 285 13.62 30.77 -39.13
C GLN A 285 12.35 31.56 -39.49
N ALA A 286 11.62 31.98 -38.46
CA ALA A 286 10.37 32.71 -38.61
C ALA A 286 10.53 34.17 -38.14
N PRO A 287 9.86 35.14 -38.79
CA PRO A 287 10.00 36.54 -38.44
C PRO A 287 9.27 36.89 -37.13
N LEU A 288 9.91 37.67 -36.26
CA LEU A 288 9.29 38.25 -35.06
C LEU A 288 8.90 39.72 -35.32
N SER A 289 7.73 40.14 -34.85
CA SER A 289 7.25 41.52 -34.97
C SER A 289 6.88 42.10 -33.60
N LEU A 290 7.37 43.30 -33.31
CA LEU A 290 7.07 44.04 -32.07
C LEU A 290 6.16 45.24 -32.37
N ILE A 291 5.15 45.45 -31.53
CA ILE A 291 4.28 46.64 -31.62
C ILE A 291 4.48 47.45 -30.34
N HIS A 292 5.03 48.65 -30.49
CA HIS A 292 5.16 49.62 -29.41
C HIS A 292 4.18 50.77 -29.61
N SER A 293 3.38 51.09 -28.59
CA SER A 293 2.45 52.22 -28.59
C SER A 293 2.82 53.17 -27.45
N SER A 294 3.23 54.39 -27.79
CA SER A 294 3.47 55.46 -26.82
C SER A 294 2.41 56.54 -26.95
N ASN A 295 1.92 57.07 -25.83
CA ASN A 295 0.93 58.14 -25.79
C ASN A 295 1.45 59.52 -26.24
N LEU A 296 2.72 59.63 -26.65
CA LEU A 296 3.20 60.78 -27.41
C LEU A 296 3.15 60.44 -28.90
N LEU A 297 2.27 61.12 -29.64
CA LEU A 297 2.25 61.27 -31.10
C LEU A 297 2.58 59.99 -31.90
N CYS A 298 1.53 59.29 -32.36
CA CYS A 298 1.55 58.16 -33.31
C CYS A 298 2.70 58.20 -34.36
N GLN A 299 3.87 57.69 -34.00
CA GLN A 299 4.88 57.21 -34.94
C GLN A 299 4.82 55.68 -34.90
N LYS A 300 4.24 55.08 -35.94
CA LYS A 300 4.29 53.62 -36.15
C LYS A 300 5.70 53.25 -36.56
N PHE A 301 6.54 52.85 -35.61
CA PHE A 301 7.79 52.17 -35.93
C PHE A 301 7.49 50.69 -36.18
N ARG A 302 7.56 50.28 -37.44
CA ARG A 302 7.51 48.87 -37.83
C ARG A 302 8.95 48.38 -37.95
N PHE A 303 9.52 47.90 -36.85
CA PHE A 303 10.76 47.14 -36.91
C PHE A 303 10.41 45.71 -37.32
N VAL A 304 10.56 45.42 -38.61
CA VAL A 304 10.64 44.03 -39.08
C VAL A 304 12.12 43.67 -38.94
N ILE A 305 12.47 42.93 -37.89
CA ILE A 305 13.76 42.27 -37.87
C ILE A 305 13.57 40.98 -38.67
N SER A 306 13.83 41.07 -39.97
CA SER A 306 14.01 39.91 -40.83
C SER A 306 15.47 39.50 -40.74
N ILE A 307 15.72 38.29 -40.25
CA ILE A 307 16.91 37.51 -40.64
C ILE A 307 16.44 36.59 -41.76
#